data_AF-A0A699KNL6-F1
#
_entry.id   AF-A0A699KNL6-F1
#
_cell.length_a   1.000
_cell.length_b   1.000
_cell.length_c   1.000
_cell.angle_alpha   90.00
_cell.angle_beta   90.00
_cell.angle_gamma   90.00
#
_symmetry.space_group_name_H-M   'P 1'
#
loop_
_entity.id
_entity.type
_entity.pdbx_description
1 polymer ?
#
loop_
_entity_poly.entity_id
_entity_poly.type
_entity_poly.pdbx_seq_one_letter_code
_entity_poly.pdbx_strand_id
1 'polypeptide(L)'
;MFAKKYGPTISLRIASQVLVVVSTAEAAMEVLKTQDRNLSGRIIPDVLRQTIKDYYLVRAHDCNDCWKSLRSLCRTNMFSVKAIGDQSKMRSEKVAEMMGFLEKKQGKVVRVEEVVFTTMFNTMSNILFSKDFLNLNDEHGTAHWLKLALQKTLQSAMTPNVSDLFPILRGLDIQGLRKDYVKHLNEISSFTDKIIDERRERNSTGAMEALVEDTTTFAIFSGDNSGESRATYRQG
;
A
#
# COMPACT_ATOMS: atom_id res chain seq x y z
N MET A 1 1.03 -29.09 10.59
CA MET A 1 1.75 -30.14 11.37
C MET A 1 1.82 -29.79 12.86
N PHE A 2 2.28 -28.60 13.24
CA PHE A 2 2.36 -28.17 14.65
C PHE A 2 1.01 -28.08 15.39
N ALA A 3 -0.01 -27.47 14.77
CA ALA A 3 -1.37 -27.36 15.34
C ALA A 3 -1.98 -28.70 15.76
N LYS A 4 -1.71 -29.77 14.98
CA LYS A 4 -2.19 -31.11 15.28
C LYS A 4 -1.56 -31.72 16.53
N LYS A 5 -0.34 -31.29 16.88
CA LYS A 5 0.44 -31.85 18.01
C LYS A 5 0.31 -31.01 19.29
N TYR A 6 0.29 -29.68 19.16
CA TYR A 6 0.34 -28.75 20.29
C TYR A 6 -0.98 -28.01 20.53
N GLY A 7 -2.00 -28.26 19.72
CA GLY A 7 -3.29 -27.59 19.80
C GLY A 7 -3.39 -26.33 18.94
N PRO A 8 -4.55 -25.65 18.98
CA PRO A 8 -4.91 -24.58 18.06
C PRO A 8 -4.13 -23.28 18.28
N THR A 9 -3.58 -23.08 19.48
CA THR A 9 -2.79 -21.90 19.88
C THR A 9 -1.42 -22.35 20.34
N ILE A 10 -0.36 -21.87 19.67
CA ILE A 10 1.01 -22.29 19.91
C ILE A 10 1.88 -21.06 20.14
N SER A 11 2.73 -21.11 21.16
CA SER A 11 3.80 -20.13 21.35
C SER A 11 5.11 -20.68 20.80
N LEU A 12 5.75 -19.91 19.93
CA LEU A 12 7.03 -20.22 19.31
C LEU A 12 8.05 -19.14 19.68
N ARG A 13 9.21 -19.55 20.19
CA ARG A 13 10.34 -18.64 20.36
C ARG A 13 11.22 -18.71 19.11
N ILE A 14 11.28 -17.62 18.36
CA ILE A 14 12.13 -17.48 17.16
C ILE A 14 13.19 -16.43 17.49
N ALA A 15 14.44 -16.88 17.66
CA ALA A 15 15.55 -16.05 18.11
C ALA A 15 15.18 -15.29 19.41
N SER A 16 15.21 -13.95 19.40
CA SER A 16 14.83 -13.13 20.57
C SER A 16 13.33 -12.83 20.66
N GLN A 17 12.52 -13.26 19.68
CA GLN A 17 11.09 -12.92 19.59
C GLN A 17 10.21 -14.10 20.01
N VAL A 18 9.03 -13.78 20.56
CA VAL A 18 7.97 -14.77 20.83
C VAL A 18 6.84 -14.51 19.86
N LEU A 19 6.51 -15.52 19.06
CA LEU A 19 5.41 -15.52 18.10
C LEU A 19 4.31 -16.45 18.63
N VAL A 20 3.09 -15.92 18.76
CA VAL A 20 1.91 -16.73 19.05
C VAL A 20 1.18 -17.00 17.73
N VAL A 21 0.96 -18.27 17.42
CA VAL A 21 0.27 -18.73 16.23
C VAL A 21 -1.09 -19.27 16.63
N VAL A 22 -2.15 -18.72 16.06
CA VAL A 22 -3.51 -19.25 16.14
C VAL A 22 -3.88 -19.92 14.82
N SER A 23 -4.51 -21.09 14.88
CA SER A 23 -4.70 -21.96 13.71
C SER A 23 -6.12 -22.51 13.55
N THR A 24 -7.07 -22.00 14.33
CA THR A 24 -8.51 -22.30 14.23
C THR A 24 -9.32 -21.02 14.07
N ALA A 25 -10.52 -21.15 13.49
CA ALA A 25 -11.41 -20.00 13.28
C ALA A 25 -11.85 -19.39 14.62
N GLU A 26 -12.09 -20.23 15.63
CA GLU A 26 -12.48 -19.82 16.98
C GLU A 26 -11.36 -19.00 17.65
N ALA A 27 -10.11 -19.48 17.59
CA ALA A 27 -8.97 -18.76 18.15
C ALA A 27 -8.68 -17.46 17.39
N ALA A 28 -8.82 -17.47 16.06
CA ALA A 28 -8.68 -16.27 15.25
C ALA A 28 -9.77 -15.23 15.57
N MET A 29 -11.02 -15.66 15.81
CA MET A 29 -12.11 -14.77 16.22
C MET A 29 -11.84 -14.16 17.59
N GLU A 30 -11.31 -14.94 18.53
CA GLU A 30 -10.94 -14.41 19.84
C GLU A 30 -9.87 -13.30 19.72
N VAL A 31 -8.83 -13.52 18.90
CA VAL A 31 -7.75 -12.54 18.72
C VAL A 31 -8.20 -11.30 17.93
N LEU A 32 -8.85 -11.50 16.78
CA LEU A 32 -9.14 -10.44 15.80
C LEU A 32 -10.47 -9.73 16.03
N LYS A 33 -11.33 -10.23 16.93
CA LYS A 33 -12.66 -9.64 17.20
C LYS A 33 -12.89 -9.40 18.68
N THR A 34 -12.77 -10.43 19.52
CA THR A 34 -13.03 -10.28 20.96
C THR A 34 -11.96 -9.41 21.63
N GLN A 35 -10.68 -9.67 21.33
CA GLN A 35 -9.53 -8.98 21.91
C GLN A 35 -8.91 -7.95 20.98
N ASP A 36 -9.59 -7.55 19.90
CA ASP A 36 -9.06 -6.64 18.87
C ASP A 36 -8.45 -5.38 19.48
N ARG A 37 -9.14 -4.74 20.44
CA ARG A 37 -8.64 -3.53 21.13
C ARG A 37 -7.29 -3.73 21.82
N ASN A 38 -7.01 -4.93 22.32
CA ASN A 38 -5.77 -5.24 23.04
C ASN A 38 -4.67 -5.77 22.11
N LEU A 39 -5.05 -6.39 20.99
CA LEU A 39 -4.15 -7.12 20.09
C LEU A 39 -4.04 -6.51 18.69
N SER A 40 -4.59 -5.31 18.46
CA SER A 40 -4.51 -4.60 17.18
C SER A 40 -3.13 -4.02 16.85
N GLY A 41 -2.21 -4.03 17.81
CA GLY A 41 -0.84 -3.52 17.65
C GLY A 41 -0.06 -4.31 16.59
N ARG A 42 0.81 -3.61 15.85
CA ARG A 42 1.58 -4.21 14.75
C ARG A 42 3.06 -4.24 15.06
N ILE A 43 3.68 -5.39 14.80
CA ILE A 43 5.13 -5.50 14.72
C ILE A 43 5.58 -4.86 13.42
N ILE A 44 6.41 -3.82 13.52
CA ILE A 44 7.00 -3.13 12.36
C ILE A 44 8.36 -3.77 12.04
N PRO A 45 8.52 -4.39 10.85
CA PRO A 45 9.80 -4.88 10.37
C PRO A 45 10.87 -3.78 10.32
N ASP A 46 12.13 -4.13 10.57
CA ASP A 46 13.25 -3.19 10.60
C ASP A 46 13.41 -2.42 9.29
N VAL A 47 13.10 -3.08 8.17
CA VAL A 47 13.11 -2.49 6.81
C VAL A 47 12.23 -1.23 6.73
N LEU A 48 11.13 -1.17 7.49
CA LEU A 48 10.18 -0.06 7.48
C LEU A 48 10.51 1.07 8.47
N ARG A 49 11.55 0.91 9.32
CA ARG A 49 11.81 1.83 10.45
C ARG A 49 12.45 3.16 10.07
N GLN A 50 13.16 3.25 8.93
CA GLN A 50 13.95 4.43 8.54
C GLN A 50 13.43 5.13 7.27
N THR A 51 12.13 5.06 7.00
CA THR A 51 11.56 5.71 5.81
C THR A 51 11.38 7.21 6.05
N ILE A 52 11.82 8.02 5.08
CA ILE A 52 11.80 9.50 5.12
C ILE A 52 10.36 10.08 5.17
N LYS A 53 9.39 9.36 4.60
CA LYS A 53 7.98 9.79 4.57
C LYS A 53 7.10 8.91 5.44
N ASP A 54 6.15 9.52 6.14
CA ASP A 54 5.15 8.85 6.98
C ASP A 54 4.01 8.22 6.17
N TYR A 55 4.26 7.03 5.58
CA TYR A 55 3.21 6.16 5.06
C TYR A 55 2.40 5.53 6.22
N TYR A 56 1.62 6.37 6.89
CA TYR A 56 1.04 6.09 8.20
C TYR A 56 0.05 4.92 8.18
N LEU A 57 -0.67 4.71 7.09
CA LEU A 57 -1.57 3.56 6.93
C LEU A 57 -0.85 2.21 7.02
N VAL A 58 0.38 2.14 6.49
CA VAL A 58 1.18 0.92 6.44
C VAL A 58 2.05 0.76 7.69
N ARG A 59 2.57 1.87 8.24
CA ARG A 59 3.54 1.85 9.35
C ARG A 59 2.96 2.14 10.73
N ALA A 60 1.66 2.36 10.87
CA ALA A 60 1.09 2.59 12.20
C ALA A 60 1.35 1.40 13.13
N HIS A 61 2.10 1.65 14.20
CA HIS A 61 2.34 0.69 15.28
C HIS A 61 1.04 0.39 16.03
N ASP A 62 0.25 1.44 16.27
CA ASP A 62 -1.01 1.36 17.01
C ASP A 62 -2.16 1.93 16.16
N CYS A 63 -3.36 1.43 16.41
CA CYS A 63 -4.60 1.96 15.83
C CYS A 63 -5.01 3.29 16.48
N ASN A 64 -4.18 4.32 16.36
CA ASN A 64 -4.48 5.66 16.85
C ASN A 64 -5.44 6.42 15.91
N ASP A 65 -5.85 7.62 16.32
CA ASP A 65 -6.89 8.36 15.61
C ASP A 65 -6.46 8.83 14.22
N CYS A 66 -5.18 9.14 14.02
CA CYS A 66 -4.64 9.42 12.68
C CYS A 66 -4.83 8.22 11.75
N TRP A 67 -4.42 7.01 12.19
CA TRP A 67 -4.60 5.80 11.40
C TRP A 67 -6.08 5.48 11.12
N LYS A 68 -6.96 5.67 12.12
CA LYS A 68 -8.41 5.49 11.95
C LYS A 68 -8.99 6.47 10.93
N SER A 69 -8.61 7.74 11.00
CA SER A 69 -9.07 8.78 10.08
C SER A 69 -8.66 8.46 8.64
N LEU A 70 -7.39 8.13 8.41
CA LEU A 70 -6.91 7.71 7.09
C LEU A 70 -7.64 6.46 6.58
N ARG A 71 -7.86 5.45 7.44
CA ARG A 71 -8.60 4.24 7.06
C ARG A 71 -10.06 4.56 6.72
N SER A 72 -10.70 5.43 7.48
CA SER A 72 -12.07 5.89 7.24
C SER A 72 -12.19 6.62 5.90
N LEU A 73 -11.19 7.45 5.57
CA LEU A 73 -11.11 8.16 4.30
C LEU A 73 -11.00 7.18 3.12
N CYS A 74 -10.07 6.23 3.17
CA CYS A 74 -9.95 5.18 2.14
C CYS A 74 -11.25 4.41 1.97
N ARG A 75 -11.88 4.00 3.08
CA ARG A 75 -13.13 3.24 3.05
C ARG A 75 -14.26 4.02 2.39
N THR A 76 -14.39 5.30 2.70
CA THR A 76 -15.51 6.12 2.23
C THR A 76 -15.34 6.51 0.76
N ASN A 77 -14.13 6.88 0.37
CA ASN A 77 -13.90 7.53 -0.92
C ASN A 77 -13.33 6.61 -1.99
N MET A 78 -12.57 5.57 -1.62
CA MET A 78 -11.98 4.63 -2.61
C MET A 78 -12.70 3.28 -2.64
N PHE A 79 -13.06 2.77 -1.46
CA PHE A 79 -13.54 1.39 -1.30
C PHE A 79 -15.02 1.30 -0.91
N SER A 80 -15.79 2.38 -1.04
CA SER A 80 -17.23 2.33 -0.83
C SER A 80 -17.93 1.65 -2.01
N VAL A 81 -19.11 1.10 -1.78
CA VAL A 81 -19.92 0.48 -2.85
C VAL A 81 -20.15 1.46 -4.00
N LYS A 82 -20.40 2.73 -3.66
CA LYS A 82 -20.53 3.80 -4.65
C LYS A 82 -19.24 4.02 -5.44
N ALA A 83 -18.11 4.25 -4.75
CA ALA A 83 -16.82 4.49 -5.42
C ALA A 83 -16.41 3.30 -6.33
N ILE A 84 -16.59 2.07 -5.85
CA ILE A 84 -16.34 0.86 -6.63
C ILE A 84 -17.29 0.79 -7.85
N GLY A 85 -18.56 1.17 -7.68
CA GLY A 85 -19.55 1.24 -8.75
C GLY A 85 -19.18 2.26 -9.83
N ASP A 86 -18.81 3.47 -9.42
CA ASP A 86 -18.45 4.59 -10.31
C ASP A 86 -17.23 4.22 -11.19
N GLN A 87 -16.29 3.44 -10.66
CA GLN A 87 -15.09 2.98 -11.36
C GLN A 87 -15.31 1.73 -12.23
N SER A 88 -16.52 1.18 -12.28
CA SER A 88 -16.80 -0.09 -12.99
C SER A 88 -16.50 -0.03 -14.48
N LYS A 89 -16.84 1.10 -15.12
CA LYS A 89 -16.57 1.31 -16.55
C LYS A 89 -15.07 1.26 -16.85
N MET A 90 -14.27 2.02 -16.10
CA MET A 90 -12.81 2.05 -16.27
C MET A 90 -12.18 0.67 -16.06
N ARG A 91 -12.61 -0.09 -15.04
CA ARG A 91 -12.12 -1.47 -14.86
C ARG A 91 -12.47 -2.36 -16.05
N SER A 92 -13.67 -2.22 -16.60
CA SER A 92 -14.11 -2.98 -17.78
C SER A 92 -13.27 -2.64 -19.01
N GLU A 93 -12.93 -1.35 -19.19
CA GLU A 93 -12.03 -0.89 -20.26
C GLU A 93 -10.62 -1.49 -20.12
N LYS A 94 -10.05 -1.50 -18.90
CA LYS A 94 -8.73 -2.10 -18.65
C LYS A 94 -8.68 -3.60 -18.92
N VAL A 95 -9.77 -4.31 -18.59
CA VAL A 95 -9.91 -5.74 -18.94
C VAL A 95 -10.05 -5.92 -20.45
N ALA A 96 -10.81 -5.06 -21.14
CA ALA A 96 -10.93 -5.11 -22.59
C ALA A 96 -9.58 -4.86 -23.30
N GLU A 97 -8.78 -3.91 -22.83
CA GLU A 97 -7.41 -3.67 -23.31
C GLU A 97 -6.52 -4.91 -23.14
N MET A 98 -6.59 -5.55 -21.97
CA MET A 98 -5.86 -6.80 -21.69
C MET A 98 -6.28 -7.92 -22.64
N MET A 99 -7.59 -8.09 -22.86
CA MET A 99 -8.11 -9.11 -23.78
C MET A 99 -7.67 -8.84 -25.21
N GLY A 100 -7.76 -7.58 -25.67
CA GLY A 100 -7.30 -7.19 -27.00
C GLY A 100 -5.79 -7.40 -27.20
N PHE A 101 -4.98 -7.25 -26.15
CA PHE A 101 -3.56 -7.63 -26.18
C PHE A 101 -3.38 -9.14 -26.35
N LEU A 102 -4.11 -9.95 -25.58
CA LEU A 102 -4.02 -11.41 -25.63
C LEU A 102 -4.49 -11.98 -26.97
N GLU A 103 -5.55 -11.44 -27.56
CA GLU A 103 -6.03 -11.82 -28.90
C GLU A 103 -4.94 -11.61 -29.96
N LYS A 104 -4.21 -10.48 -29.92
CA LYS A 104 -3.08 -10.22 -30.83
C LYS A 104 -1.89 -11.15 -30.63
N LYS A 105 -1.84 -11.86 -29.50
CA LYS A 105 -0.79 -12.83 -29.15
C LYS A 105 -1.28 -14.28 -29.28
N GLN A 106 -2.40 -14.52 -29.96
CA GLN A 106 -2.91 -15.86 -30.20
C GLN A 106 -1.82 -16.77 -30.82
N GLY A 107 -1.67 -17.97 -30.26
CA GLY A 107 -0.65 -18.94 -30.68
C GLY A 107 0.78 -18.62 -30.23
N LYS A 108 1.00 -17.55 -29.45
CA LYS A 108 2.32 -17.17 -28.92
C LYS A 108 2.39 -17.37 -27.41
N VAL A 109 3.60 -17.65 -26.91
CA VAL A 109 3.87 -17.69 -25.47
C VAL A 109 3.83 -16.28 -24.90
N VAL A 110 3.15 -16.09 -23.77
CA VAL A 110 3.04 -14.81 -23.06
C VAL A 110 3.40 -14.98 -21.59
N ARG A 111 4.03 -13.96 -20.99
CA ARG A 111 4.28 -13.91 -19.54
C ARG A 111 3.04 -13.39 -18.82
N VAL A 112 2.20 -14.30 -18.34
CA VAL A 112 0.93 -13.96 -17.67
C VAL A 112 1.13 -13.01 -16.48
N GLU A 113 2.19 -13.20 -15.70
CA GLU A 113 2.57 -12.31 -14.60
C GLU A 113 2.62 -10.85 -15.03
N GLU A 114 3.26 -10.56 -16.16
CA GLU A 114 3.45 -9.19 -16.63
C GLU A 114 2.18 -8.57 -17.18
N VAL A 115 1.37 -9.36 -17.87
CA VAL A 115 0.08 -8.93 -18.39
C VAL A 115 -0.81 -8.54 -17.22
N VAL A 116 -0.94 -9.42 -16.22
CA VAL A 116 -1.78 -9.18 -15.04
C VAL A 116 -1.25 -8.00 -14.23
N PHE A 117 0.07 -7.94 -13.97
CA PHE A 117 0.67 -6.85 -13.23
C PHE A 117 0.41 -5.50 -13.91
N THR A 118 0.67 -5.42 -15.22
CA THR A 118 0.49 -4.18 -16.00
C THR A 118 -0.96 -3.72 -15.99
N THR A 119 -1.91 -4.64 -16.22
CA THR A 119 -3.33 -4.33 -16.20
C THR A 119 -3.80 -3.88 -14.82
N MET A 120 -3.42 -4.59 -13.74
CA MET A 120 -3.78 -4.20 -12.38
C MET A 120 -3.15 -2.87 -11.98
N PHE A 121 -1.88 -2.67 -12.29
CA PHE A 121 -1.15 -1.44 -11.96
C PHE A 121 -1.74 -0.23 -12.68
N ASN A 122 -2.03 -0.34 -13.98
CA ASN A 122 -2.68 0.73 -14.72
C ASN A 122 -4.12 0.96 -14.24
N THR A 123 -4.86 -0.09 -13.88
CA THR A 123 -6.19 0.07 -13.27
C THR A 123 -6.10 0.91 -11.99
N MET A 124 -5.18 0.58 -11.07
CA MET A 124 -4.99 1.35 -9.83
C MET A 124 -4.47 2.75 -10.09
N SER A 125 -3.52 2.91 -11.03
CA SER A 125 -2.95 4.21 -11.39
C SER A 125 -3.97 5.11 -12.06
N ASN A 126 -4.91 4.56 -12.82
CA ASN A 126 -6.02 5.30 -13.40
C ASN A 126 -7.01 5.74 -12.31
N ILE A 127 -7.33 4.87 -11.35
CA ILE A 127 -8.16 5.24 -10.19
C ILE A 127 -7.54 6.39 -9.38
N LEU A 128 -6.22 6.35 -9.17
CA LEU A 128 -5.54 7.30 -8.29
C LEU A 128 -5.11 8.60 -9.00
N PHE A 129 -4.68 8.48 -10.24
CA PHE A 129 -3.99 9.54 -11.00
C PHE A 129 -4.58 9.76 -12.39
N SER A 130 -5.61 9.00 -12.79
CA SER A 130 -6.25 9.07 -14.10
C SER A 130 -5.27 8.86 -15.26
N LYS A 131 -4.21 8.08 -15.03
CA LYS A 131 -3.10 7.88 -15.96
C LYS A 131 -2.61 6.44 -15.97
N ASP A 132 -2.31 5.96 -17.18
CA ASP A 132 -1.56 4.73 -17.37
C ASP A 132 -0.06 5.04 -17.42
N PHE A 133 0.73 4.28 -16.67
CA PHE A 133 2.17 4.47 -16.65
C PHE A 133 2.91 3.33 -17.37
N LEU A 134 2.34 2.13 -17.37
CA LEU A 134 2.91 0.97 -18.03
C LEU A 134 2.18 0.69 -19.34
N ASN A 135 2.82 -0.01 -20.28
CA ASN A 135 2.22 -0.35 -21.56
C ASN A 135 2.46 -1.82 -21.88
N LEU A 136 1.39 -2.56 -22.18
CA LEU A 136 1.45 -3.98 -22.52
C LEU A 136 2.25 -4.26 -23.81
N ASN A 137 2.34 -3.29 -24.72
CA ASN A 137 3.07 -3.44 -25.98
C ASN A 137 4.50 -2.91 -25.93
N ASP A 138 4.91 -2.29 -24.82
CA ASP A 138 6.23 -1.69 -24.65
C ASP A 138 6.83 -2.10 -23.31
N GLU A 139 7.53 -3.25 -23.33
CA GLU A 139 8.16 -3.84 -22.15
C GLU A 139 9.23 -2.93 -21.54
N HIS A 140 9.79 -1.97 -22.28
CA HIS A 140 10.86 -1.06 -21.85
C HIS A 140 10.45 0.41 -21.84
N GLY A 141 9.13 0.68 -21.80
CA GLY A 141 8.61 2.04 -21.82
C GLY A 141 9.09 2.90 -20.65
N THR A 142 8.84 4.21 -20.76
CA THR A 142 9.39 5.25 -19.88
C THR A 142 9.14 5.04 -18.38
N ALA A 143 8.11 4.29 -17.97
CA ALA A 143 7.85 3.96 -16.57
C ALA A 143 8.20 2.51 -16.16
N HIS A 144 8.95 1.75 -16.98
CA HIS A 144 9.40 0.41 -16.60
C HIS A 144 10.22 0.41 -15.30
N TRP A 145 11.01 1.47 -15.07
CA TRP A 145 11.75 1.65 -13.82
C TRP A 145 10.82 1.68 -12.59
N LEU A 146 9.58 2.18 -12.72
CA LEU A 146 8.61 2.25 -11.63
C LEU A 146 8.16 0.85 -11.20
N LYS A 147 7.92 -0.05 -12.17
CA LYS A 147 7.64 -1.47 -11.91
C LYS A 147 8.79 -2.11 -11.15
N LEU A 148 10.04 -1.89 -11.60
CA LEU A 148 11.23 -2.44 -10.94
C LEU A 148 11.39 -1.90 -9.51
N ALA A 149 11.19 -0.60 -9.30
CA ALA A 149 11.27 0.02 -7.98
C ALA A 149 10.19 -0.54 -7.02
N LEU A 150 8.95 -0.72 -7.50
CA LEU A 150 7.87 -1.35 -6.72
C LEU A 150 8.18 -2.80 -6.36
N GLN A 151 8.66 -3.59 -7.32
CA GLN A 151 9.06 -4.98 -7.08
C GLN A 151 10.20 -5.06 -6.07
N LYS A 152 11.21 -4.18 -6.16
CA LYS A 152 12.32 -4.12 -5.21
C LYS A 152 11.87 -3.71 -3.81
N THR A 153 10.97 -2.73 -3.72
CA THR A 153 10.37 -2.31 -2.45
C THR A 153 9.61 -3.46 -1.78
N LEU A 154 8.77 -4.19 -2.54
CA LEU A 154 8.06 -5.38 -2.05
C LEU A 154 9.03 -6.50 -1.66
N GLN A 155 10.03 -6.77 -2.50
CA GLN A 155 11.04 -7.80 -2.24
C GLN A 155 11.76 -7.52 -0.91
N SER A 156 12.25 -6.29 -0.70
CA SER A 156 12.93 -5.93 0.55
C SER A 156 12.02 -6.01 1.76
N ALA A 157 10.75 -5.59 1.63
CA ALA A 157 9.78 -5.64 2.74
C ALA A 157 9.35 -7.07 3.11
N MET A 158 9.28 -7.99 2.15
CA MET A 158 8.83 -9.38 2.36
C MET A 158 9.98 -10.34 2.69
N THR A 159 11.24 -9.94 2.46
CA THR A 159 12.39 -10.78 2.76
C THR A 159 12.58 -10.86 4.27
N PRO A 160 12.68 -12.08 4.86
CA PRO A 160 13.00 -12.23 6.27
C PRO A 160 14.29 -11.49 6.64
N ASN A 161 14.21 -10.61 7.62
CA ASN A 161 15.33 -9.77 8.05
C ASN A 161 15.88 -10.28 9.40
N VAL A 162 17.17 -10.57 9.43
CA VAL A 162 17.92 -10.98 10.63
C VAL A 162 17.82 -9.92 11.73
N SER A 163 17.74 -8.64 11.37
CA SER A 163 17.56 -7.52 12.31
C SER A 163 16.21 -7.56 13.05
N ASP A 164 15.20 -8.23 12.50
CA ASP A 164 13.92 -8.45 13.19
C ASP A 164 14.00 -9.58 14.21
N LEU A 165 14.83 -10.59 13.93
CA LEU A 165 15.07 -11.73 14.80
C LEU A 165 16.07 -11.44 15.92
N PHE A 166 17.07 -10.59 15.65
CA PHE A 166 18.14 -10.21 16.56
C PHE A 166 18.28 -8.68 16.61
N PRO A 167 17.54 -8.01 17.52
CA PRO A 167 17.53 -6.55 17.62
C PRO A 167 18.91 -5.89 17.81
N ILE A 168 19.87 -6.61 18.40
CA ILE A 168 21.25 -6.13 18.58
C ILE A 168 21.98 -5.87 17.25
N LEU A 169 21.54 -6.51 16.15
CA LEU A 169 22.14 -6.38 14.82
C LEU A 169 21.50 -5.29 13.95
N ARG A 170 20.43 -4.62 14.43
CA ARG A 170 19.66 -3.62 13.65
C ARG A 170 20.52 -2.48 13.10
N GLY A 171 21.54 -2.05 13.84
CA GLY A 171 22.41 -0.96 13.41
C GLY A 171 23.21 -1.29 12.14
N LEU A 172 23.46 -2.57 11.88
CA LEU A 172 24.37 -3.02 10.82
C LEU A 172 23.70 -3.17 9.45
N ASP A 173 22.38 -3.38 9.39
CA ASP A 173 21.65 -3.70 8.16
C ASP A 173 22.37 -4.80 7.34
N ILE A 174 22.64 -5.95 7.98
CA ILE A 174 23.52 -7.01 7.46
C ILE A 174 23.12 -7.47 6.05
N GLN A 175 21.81 -7.52 5.76
CA GLN A 175 21.28 -7.94 4.47
C GLN A 175 21.10 -6.78 3.48
N GLY A 176 21.36 -5.54 3.88
CA GLY A 176 21.16 -4.34 3.07
C GLY A 176 19.70 -4.01 2.74
N LEU A 177 18.73 -4.74 3.32
CA LEU A 177 17.32 -4.67 2.95
C LEU A 177 16.74 -3.29 3.25
N ARG A 178 17.14 -2.69 4.37
CA ARG A 178 16.65 -1.36 4.76
C ARG A 178 17.15 -0.31 3.79
N LYS A 179 18.45 -0.33 3.46
CA LYS A 179 19.03 0.59 2.48
C LYS A 179 18.37 0.47 1.10
N ASP A 180 18.20 -0.76 0.60
CA ASP A 180 17.56 -1.00 -0.70
C ASP A 180 16.10 -0.56 -0.71
N TYR A 181 15.36 -0.83 0.36
CA TYR A 181 13.98 -0.39 0.52
C TYR A 181 13.85 1.14 0.49
N VAL A 182 14.66 1.85 1.27
CA VAL A 182 14.64 3.32 1.32
C VAL A 182 14.97 3.93 -0.03
N LYS A 183 15.97 3.39 -0.74
CA LYS A 183 16.36 3.85 -2.08
C LYS A 183 15.16 3.82 -3.05
N HIS A 184 14.52 2.66 -3.20
CA HIS A 184 13.44 2.49 -4.16
C HIS A 184 12.14 3.18 -3.72
N LEU A 185 11.87 3.23 -2.41
CA LEU A 185 10.74 3.98 -1.89
C LEU A 185 10.88 5.48 -2.15
N ASN A 186 12.10 6.03 -2.06
CA ASN A 186 12.35 7.43 -2.39
C ASN A 186 12.15 7.71 -3.89
N GLU A 187 12.60 6.82 -4.78
CA GLU A 187 12.36 6.93 -6.23
C GLU A 187 10.85 6.98 -6.55
N ILE A 188 10.06 6.06 -5.95
CA ILE A 188 8.60 6.03 -6.10
C ILE A 188 7.99 7.31 -5.52
N SER A 189 8.40 7.69 -4.32
CA SER A 189 7.91 8.88 -3.62
C SER A 189 8.10 10.15 -4.44
N SER A 190 9.32 10.39 -4.95
CA SER A 190 9.61 11.58 -5.76
C SER A 190 8.82 11.61 -7.06
N PHE A 191 8.49 10.45 -7.62
CA PHE A 191 7.61 10.36 -8.78
C PHE A 191 6.16 10.69 -8.44
N THR A 192 5.64 10.17 -7.32
CA THR A 192 4.29 10.51 -6.85
C THR A 192 4.17 11.99 -6.49
N ASP A 193 5.19 12.60 -5.88
CA ASP A 193 5.21 14.03 -5.56
C ASP A 193 5.03 14.90 -6.81
N LYS A 194 5.76 14.59 -7.89
CA LYS A 194 5.63 15.31 -9.16
C LYS A 194 4.21 15.26 -9.70
N ILE A 195 3.56 14.09 -9.64
CA ILE A 195 2.17 13.93 -10.10
C ILE A 195 1.21 14.76 -9.24
N ILE A 196 1.43 14.81 -7.92
CA ILE A 196 0.63 15.61 -7.00
C ILE A 196 0.82 17.10 -7.28
N ASP A 197 2.06 17.55 -7.50
CA ASP A 197 2.38 18.95 -7.79
C ASP A 197 1.79 19.40 -9.14
N GLU A 198 1.96 18.60 -10.21
CA GLU A 198 1.32 18.84 -11.52
C GLU A 198 -0.21 18.97 -11.42
N ARG A 199 -0.82 18.24 -10.48
CA ARG A 199 -2.26 18.28 -10.25
C ARG A 199 -2.68 19.51 -9.44
N ARG A 200 -1.89 19.91 -8.44
CA ARG A 200 -2.08 21.15 -7.68
C ARG A 200 -2.03 22.38 -8.58
N GLU A 201 -1.06 22.44 -9.49
CA GLU A 201 -0.90 23.55 -10.43
C GLU A 201 -2.13 23.69 -11.36
N ARG A 202 -2.62 22.57 -11.91
CA ARG A 202 -3.85 22.56 -12.72
C ARG A 202 -5.09 23.02 -11.96
N ASN A 203 -5.21 22.65 -10.69
CA ASN A 203 -6.36 23.02 -9.87
C ASN A 203 -6.30 24.48 -9.40
N SER A 204 -5.10 25.05 -9.25
CA SER A 204 -4.93 26.49 -8.97
C SER A 204 -5.29 27.39 -10.16
N THR A 205 -5.33 26.83 -11.37
CA THR A 205 -5.61 27.55 -12.62
C THR A 205 -7.01 27.30 -13.20
N GLY A 206 -7.83 26.41 -12.61
CA GLY A 206 -9.21 26.13 -13.04
C GLY A 206 -10.18 25.96 -11.87
N ALA A 207 -11.26 26.73 -11.84
CA ALA A 207 -12.26 26.71 -10.77
C ALA A 207 -13.17 25.44 -10.79
N MET A 208 -13.27 24.81 -9.61
CA MET A 208 -14.42 24.12 -8.99
C MET A 208 -14.94 22.74 -9.49
N GLU A 209 -14.55 22.14 -10.60
CA GLU A 209 -15.25 20.91 -11.08
C GLU A 209 -14.63 19.52 -10.80
N ALA A 210 -13.57 19.39 -10.00
CA ALA A 210 -12.90 18.09 -9.75
C ALA A 210 -12.78 17.68 -8.26
N LEU A 211 -13.64 18.18 -7.38
CA LEU A 211 -13.38 18.19 -5.93
C LEU A 211 -13.64 16.88 -5.16
N VAL A 212 -14.14 15.79 -5.76
CA VAL A 212 -14.49 14.56 -5.01
C VAL A 212 -13.44 13.45 -5.09
N GLU A 213 -12.71 13.33 -6.20
CA GLU A 213 -11.59 12.37 -6.32
C GLU A 213 -10.28 12.90 -5.71
N ASP A 214 -10.16 14.22 -5.59
CA ASP A 214 -8.89 14.94 -5.41
C ASP A 214 -8.39 14.99 -3.95
N THR A 215 -9.30 15.11 -2.98
CA THR A 215 -8.94 15.19 -1.55
C THR A 215 -8.48 13.85 -0.98
N THR A 216 -8.88 12.75 -1.62
CA THR A 216 -8.64 11.39 -1.13
C THR A 216 -7.24 10.89 -1.49
N THR A 217 -6.82 11.05 -2.75
CA THR A 217 -5.44 10.76 -3.14
C THR A 217 -4.47 11.64 -2.35
N PHE A 218 -4.80 12.93 -2.18
CA PHE A 218 -3.98 13.85 -1.41
C PHE A 218 -3.78 13.39 0.04
N ALA A 219 -4.84 13.21 0.83
CA ALA A 219 -4.71 12.86 2.25
C ALA A 219 -4.10 11.46 2.50
N ILE A 220 -4.18 10.53 1.54
CA ILE A 220 -3.53 9.20 1.64
C ILE A 220 -2.01 9.30 1.49
N PHE A 221 -1.51 10.23 0.68
CA PHE A 221 -0.08 10.35 0.36
C PHE A 221 0.64 11.47 1.14
N SER A 222 -0.06 12.52 1.57
CA SER A 222 0.57 13.68 2.22
C SER A 222 0.58 13.62 3.76
N GLY A 223 -0.25 12.79 4.39
CA GLY A 223 -0.38 12.78 5.86
C GLY A 223 -0.82 14.13 6.44
N ASP A 224 -1.28 15.06 5.60
CA ASP A 224 -1.61 16.42 5.99
C ASP A 224 -3.07 16.49 6.44
N ASN A 225 -3.29 16.70 7.74
CA ASN A 225 -4.60 16.86 8.36
C ASN A 225 -5.03 18.34 8.35
N SER A 226 -4.71 19.10 7.30
CA SER A 226 -5.06 20.53 7.19
C SER A 226 -6.55 20.79 6.93
N GLY A 227 -7.41 19.77 7.07
CA GLY A 227 -8.87 19.88 7.06
C GLY A 227 -9.52 20.32 8.38
N GLU A 228 -8.75 20.72 9.39
CA GLU A 228 -9.29 21.37 10.60
C GLU A 228 -9.61 22.86 10.31
N SER A 229 -10.73 23.09 9.63
CA SER A 229 -11.27 24.43 9.49
C SER A 229 -12.07 24.80 10.74
N ARG A 230 -11.41 25.59 11.61
CA ARG A 230 -11.98 26.68 12.43
C ARG A 230 -13.40 26.44 12.99
N ALA A 231 -13.47 25.85 14.18
CA ALA A 231 -14.49 26.18 15.16
C ALA A 231 -13.80 26.79 16.38
N THR A 232 -13.85 28.12 16.48
CA THR A 232 -13.40 28.91 17.61
C THR A 232 -14.10 28.45 18.89
N TYR A 233 -13.37 27.92 19.87
CA TYR A 233 -13.82 27.94 21.26
C TYR A 233 -13.41 29.28 21.87
N ARG A 234 -14.42 30.16 21.99
CA ARG A 234 -14.39 31.30 22.92
C ARG A 234 -14.27 30.76 24.34
N GLN A 235 -13.39 31.38 25.11
CA GLN A 235 -13.32 31.27 26.56
C GLN A 235 -14.68 31.59 27.19
N GLY A 236 -15.03 30.80 28.19
CA GLY A 236 -16.12 30.98 29.14
C GLY A 236 -15.89 30.03 30.30
#